data_AF-A0AB38X4N7-F1
#
_entry.id   AF-A0AB38X4N7-F1
#
_cell.length_a   1.000
_cell.length_b   1.000
_cell.length_c   1.000
_cell.angle_alpha   90.00
_cell.angle_beta   90.00
_cell.angle_gamma   90.00
#
_symmetry.space_group_name_H-M   'P 1'
#
loop_
_entity.id
_entity.type
_entity.pdbx_description
1 polymer ?
#
loop_
_entity_poly.entity_id
_entity_poly.type
_entity_poly.pdbx_seq_one_letter_code
_entity_poly.pdbx_strand_id
1 'polypeptide(L)'
;MFANNPALTAVNVAGLDTSQVTNMTQMFFNDPLLATITGTGDWNTGQVTDMNAMFANDSMDWDTWQTAYNDVLQTVDVANWDTSHVTDMRSMFTGNRALTQLDLSHWQTSHVKYLAQLFADDAVIDHLDVSHWDVGQVLNTTSMFENATALTTIDLSQWNPTAIRAMNNMFAGDRSLTKLDLSNIDMNAVSSLNHLLQGTISLRELKLGTNSHLFDGEDQVNLLDAPTSATFTGKWQAVGSGQTYTAADLNTGYDGATMADTYVWEKVATTTPDNNDGDTTTPDNTGTAPDTSTPTETPESGGSSDTITIPDTGTPVKSKPATGGSAAQIDSRPANKMSKAQKVAMHPQALAKPVTGAATNHQVTTNKTVRLTARTNKNKSVKPAATVLPQTAEASTSWLTVLGVLGLSLVGLHWFKKQD
;
A
#
# COMPACT_ATOMS: atom_id res chain seq x y z
N MET A 1 -16.72 -10.25 5.08
CA MET A 1 -18.01 -10.03 5.79
C MET A 1 -18.90 -9.07 5.02
N PHE A 2 -18.34 -7.99 4.46
CA PHE A 2 -19.02 -6.97 3.67
C PHE A 2 -18.68 -7.00 2.17
N ALA A 3 -17.70 -7.81 1.76
CA ALA A 3 -17.22 -7.92 0.40
C ALA A 3 -18.26 -8.19 -0.69
N ASN A 4 -17.89 -7.78 -1.91
CA ASN A 4 -18.65 -7.89 -3.15
C ASN A 4 -20.01 -7.19 -3.06
N ASN A 5 -20.02 -6.02 -2.44
CA ASN A 5 -21.19 -5.18 -2.29
C ASN A 5 -21.01 -3.87 -3.07
N PRO A 6 -21.25 -3.89 -4.40
CA PRO A 6 -21.02 -2.74 -5.27
C PRO A 6 -21.93 -1.54 -4.98
N ALA A 7 -22.92 -1.69 -4.10
CA ALA A 7 -23.81 -0.62 -3.65
C ALA A 7 -23.49 -0.11 -2.23
N LEU A 8 -22.54 -0.71 -1.52
CA LEU A 8 -22.17 -0.29 -0.18
C LEU A 8 -21.42 1.04 -0.25
N THR A 9 -21.99 2.09 0.34
CA THR A 9 -21.36 3.42 0.35
C THR A 9 -20.76 3.80 1.69
N ALA A 10 -21.28 3.25 2.78
CA ALA A 10 -20.77 3.48 4.12
C ALA A 10 -21.13 2.32 5.05
N VAL A 11 -20.26 2.06 6.03
CA VAL A 11 -20.49 1.06 7.06
C VAL A 11 -19.93 1.53 8.40
N ASN A 12 -20.66 1.22 9.47
CA ASN A 12 -20.20 1.40 10.84
C ASN A 12 -20.04 0.02 11.47
N VAL A 13 -18.81 -0.29 11.84
CA VAL A 13 -18.37 -1.56 12.44
C VAL A 13 -17.93 -1.40 13.89
N ALA A 14 -18.28 -0.28 14.52
CA ALA A 14 -18.06 -0.05 15.93
C ALA A 14 -18.83 -1.09 16.77
N GLY A 15 -18.16 -1.62 17.80
CA GLY A 15 -18.74 -2.60 18.72
C GLY A 15 -18.75 -4.05 18.20
N LEU A 16 -18.13 -4.34 17.05
CA LEU A 16 -17.79 -5.72 16.72
C LEU A 16 -16.69 -6.22 17.65
N ASP A 17 -16.93 -7.35 18.31
CA ASP A 17 -15.89 -8.04 19.08
C ASP A 17 -14.97 -8.81 18.14
N THR A 18 -13.79 -8.26 17.89
CA THR A 18 -12.75 -8.87 17.05
C THR A 18 -11.69 -9.63 17.85
N SER A 19 -11.83 -9.73 19.18
CA SER A 19 -10.77 -10.27 20.06
C SER A 19 -10.40 -11.73 19.80
N GLN A 20 -11.26 -12.48 19.12
CA GLN A 20 -11.04 -13.89 18.73
C GLN A 20 -10.90 -14.07 17.21
N VAL A 21 -10.88 -12.98 16.45
CA VAL A 21 -10.76 -13.05 14.98
C VAL A 21 -9.30 -13.32 14.62
N THR A 22 -9.08 -14.38 13.86
CA THR A 22 -7.74 -14.75 13.36
C THR A 22 -7.58 -14.47 11.86
N ASN A 23 -8.68 -14.35 11.13
CA ASN A 23 -8.69 -14.13 9.68
C ASN A 23 -9.64 -12.97 9.34
N MET A 24 -9.09 -11.94 8.71
CA MET A 24 -9.80 -10.77 8.22
C MET A 24 -9.77 -10.69 6.68
N THR A 25 -9.43 -11.80 6.01
CA THR A 25 -9.31 -11.87 4.57
C THR A 25 -10.58 -11.35 3.90
N GLN A 26 -10.41 -10.46 2.92
CA GLN A 26 -11.48 -9.94 2.09
C GLN A 26 -12.68 -9.40 2.88
N MET A 27 -12.45 -8.71 4.00
CA MET A 27 -13.56 -8.24 4.82
C MET A 27 -14.45 -7.23 4.08
N PHE A 28 -13.85 -6.30 3.32
CA PHE A 28 -14.44 -5.22 2.51
C PHE A 28 -13.92 -5.25 1.06
N PHE A 29 -13.64 -6.47 0.56
CA PHE A 29 -13.11 -6.66 -0.79
C PHE A 29 -14.17 -6.35 -1.87
N ASN A 30 -13.78 -5.66 -2.94
CA ASN A 30 -14.61 -5.38 -4.11
C ASN A 30 -15.91 -4.62 -3.74
N ASP A 31 -15.74 -3.53 -3.00
CA ASP A 31 -16.76 -2.57 -2.60
C ASP A 31 -16.42 -1.18 -3.21
N PRO A 32 -16.51 -1.00 -4.55
CA PRO A 32 -15.98 0.17 -5.27
C PRO A 32 -16.64 1.51 -4.93
N LEU A 33 -17.81 1.50 -4.28
CA LEU A 33 -18.52 2.70 -3.85
C LEU A 33 -18.37 2.99 -2.35
N LEU A 34 -17.63 2.16 -1.61
CA LEU A 34 -17.48 2.30 -0.16
C LEU A 34 -16.61 3.52 0.16
N ALA A 35 -17.24 4.62 0.55
CA ALA A 35 -16.58 5.88 0.84
C ALA A 35 -16.21 6.05 2.32
N THR A 36 -16.83 5.29 3.22
CA THR A 36 -16.64 5.49 4.67
C THR A 36 -16.75 4.19 5.46
N ILE A 37 -15.73 3.90 6.25
CA ILE A 37 -15.70 2.82 7.23
C ILE A 37 -15.41 3.45 8.59
N THR A 38 -16.27 3.20 9.58
CA THR A 38 -16.11 3.77 10.94
C THR A 38 -16.07 2.67 11.99
N GLY A 39 -15.24 2.86 13.02
CA GLY A 39 -15.11 1.92 14.15
C GLY A 39 -14.04 0.84 13.98
N THR A 40 -13.21 0.90 12.94
CA THR A 40 -12.06 -0.02 12.74
C THR A 40 -10.93 0.22 13.72
N GLY A 41 -10.77 1.45 14.22
CA GLY A 41 -9.74 1.79 15.21
C GLY A 41 -9.96 1.15 16.60
N ASP A 42 -11.18 0.70 16.90
CA ASP A 42 -11.54 0.05 18.18
C ASP A 42 -11.29 -1.47 18.17
N TRP A 43 -10.85 -2.03 17.06
CA TRP A 43 -10.69 -3.47 16.92
C TRP A 43 -9.47 -4.00 17.66
N ASN A 44 -9.68 -5.11 18.37
CA ASN A 44 -8.58 -5.94 18.86
C ASN A 44 -8.14 -6.87 17.72
N THR A 45 -6.97 -6.59 17.14
CA THR A 45 -6.38 -7.39 16.04
C THR A 45 -5.26 -8.31 16.50
N GLY A 46 -4.97 -8.39 17.81
CA GLY A 46 -3.80 -9.11 18.33
C GLY A 46 -3.84 -10.64 18.19
N GLN A 47 -4.91 -11.20 17.62
CA GLN A 47 -5.00 -12.62 17.24
C GLN A 47 -5.05 -12.83 15.72
N VAL A 48 -5.09 -11.74 14.94
CA VAL A 48 -5.21 -11.79 13.48
C VAL A 48 -3.88 -12.24 12.88
N THR A 49 -3.94 -13.26 12.04
CA THR A 49 -2.78 -13.80 11.32
C THR A 49 -2.83 -13.52 9.81
N ASP A 50 -4.01 -13.18 9.28
CA ASP A 50 -4.27 -13.00 7.84
C ASP A 50 -5.18 -11.78 7.61
N MET A 51 -4.65 -10.78 6.89
CA MET A 51 -5.33 -9.55 6.48
C MET A 51 -5.41 -9.42 4.95
N ASN A 52 -5.22 -10.52 4.22
CA ASN A 52 -5.15 -10.52 2.76
C ASN A 52 -6.39 -9.89 2.12
N ALA A 53 -6.18 -8.95 1.20
CA ALA A 53 -7.20 -8.29 0.39
C ALA A 53 -8.34 -7.66 1.21
N MET A 54 -8.08 -7.28 2.46
CA MET A 54 -9.11 -6.84 3.40
C MET A 54 -9.93 -5.66 2.88
N PHE A 55 -9.29 -4.70 2.21
CA PHE A 55 -9.90 -3.51 1.59
C PHE A 55 -9.63 -3.44 0.08
N ALA A 56 -9.23 -4.55 -0.57
CA ALA A 56 -8.84 -4.53 -1.98
C ALA A 56 -10.03 -4.25 -2.91
N ASN A 57 -9.78 -3.43 -3.93
CA ASN A 57 -10.70 -3.07 -5.00
C ASN A 57 -9.95 -3.14 -6.35
N ASP A 58 -9.64 -4.37 -6.77
CA ASP A 58 -8.92 -4.68 -7.99
C ASP A 58 -9.57 -5.84 -8.77
N SER A 59 -10.84 -6.13 -8.43
CA SER A 59 -11.57 -7.22 -9.08
C SER A 59 -11.81 -6.90 -10.55
N MET A 60 -11.26 -7.75 -11.42
CA MET A 60 -11.50 -7.72 -12.86
C MET A 60 -12.87 -8.32 -13.19
N ASP A 61 -13.70 -7.59 -13.90
CA ASP A 61 -14.87 -8.10 -14.60
C ASP A 61 -14.43 -8.67 -15.96
N TRP A 62 -14.54 -10.00 -16.12
CA TRP A 62 -14.09 -10.70 -17.33
C TRP A 62 -15.05 -10.57 -18.52
N ASP A 63 -16.30 -10.15 -18.30
CA ASP A 63 -17.27 -9.88 -19.36
C ASP A 63 -17.03 -8.48 -19.96
N THR A 64 -16.72 -7.50 -19.10
CA THR A 64 -16.53 -6.11 -19.53
C THR A 64 -15.08 -5.67 -19.68
N TRP A 65 -14.12 -6.49 -19.22
CA TRP A 65 -12.68 -6.18 -19.17
C TRP A 65 -12.39 -4.90 -18.39
N GLN A 66 -13.19 -4.63 -17.36
CA GLN A 66 -13.03 -3.49 -16.47
C GLN A 66 -12.69 -3.96 -15.07
N THR A 67 -11.69 -3.32 -14.48
CA THR A 67 -11.38 -3.48 -13.06
C THR A 67 -12.22 -2.52 -12.23
N ALA A 68 -12.87 -3.04 -11.18
CA ALA A 68 -13.64 -2.23 -10.23
C ALA A 68 -12.73 -1.67 -9.13
N TYR A 69 -12.21 -0.47 -9.35
CA TYR A 69 -11.46 0.29 -8.35
C TYR A 69 -12.36 1.05 -7.39
N ASN A 70 -11.83 1.42 -6.22
CA ASN A 70 -12.48 2.34 -5.30
C ASN A 70 -11.89 3.74 -5.45
N ASP A 71 -12.63 4.60 -6.14
CA ASP A 71 -12.26 5.99 -6.39
C ASP A 71 -12.87 6.97 -5.36
N VAL A 72 -13.32 6.48 -4.19
CA VAL A 72 -14.05 7.29 -3.20
C VAL A 72 -13.60 7.13 -1.73
N LEU A 73 -12.97 6.03 -1.35
CA LEU A 73 -12.47 5.79 0.01
C LEU A 73 -11.20 6.61 0.24
N GLN A 74 -11.28 7.60 1.13
CA GLN A 74 -10.16 8.52 1.37
C GLN A 74 -9.23 8.12 2.51
N THR A 75 -9.74 7.36 3.49
CA THR A 75 -9.03 6.94 4.69
C THR A 75 -9.71 5.75 5.35
N VAL A 76 -8.95 4.99 6.13
CA VAL A 76 -9.43 3.96 7.05
C VAL A 76 -8.59 4.02 8.32
N ASP A 77 -9.24 3.94 9.48
CA ASP A 77 -8.54 3.99 10.76
C ASP A 77 -7.97 2.61 11.10
N VAL A 78 -6.64 2.48 10.95
CA VAL A 78 -5.84 1.27 11.23
C VAL A 78 -4.69 1.55 12.21
N ALA A 79 -4.66 2.75 12.81
CA ALA A 79 -3.51 3.24 13.55
C ALA A 79 -3.19 2.40 14.79
N ASN A 80 -4.22 1.88 15.47
CA ASN A 80 -4.08 1.12 16.73
C ASN A 80 -4.03 -0.40 16.54
N TRP A 81 -3.91 -0.89 15.31
CA TRP A 81 -3.92 -2.32 15.06
C TRP A 81 -2.62 -2.97 15.54
N ASP A 82 -2.77 -4.02 16.35
CA ASP A 82 -1.69 -4.94 16.67
C ASP A 82 -1.53 -5.93 15.51
N THR A 83 -0.45 -5.78 14.73
CA THR A 83 -0.12 -6.68 13.62
C THR A 83 0.97 -7.70 13.96
N SER A 84 1.34 -7.83 15.24
CA SER A 84 2.49 -8.66 15.68
C SER A 84 2.39 -10.14 15.31
N HIS A 85 1.17 -10.65 15.07
CA HIS A 85 0.90 -12.03 14.67
C HIS A 85 0.56 -12.18 13.18
N VAL A 86 0.47 -11.08 12.44
CA VAL A 86 0.08 -11.09 11.02
C VAL A 86 1.22 -11.66 10.19
N THR A 87 0.87 -12.61 9.33
CA THR A 87 1.82 -13.26 8.40
C THR A 87 1.54 -12.93 6.94
N ASP A 88 0.31 -12.52 6.62
CA ASP A 88 -0.14 -12.23 5.26
C ASP A 88 -0.89 -10.90 5.21
N MET A 89 -0.34 -9.94 4.48
CA MET A 89 -0.91 -8.61 4.22
C MET A 89 -1.08 -8.37 2.71
N ARG A 90 -1.09 -9.43 1.89
CA ARG A 90 -1.19 -9.26 0.43
C ARG A 90 -2.42 -8.45 0.06
N SER A 91 -2.25 -7.57 -0.90
CA SER A 91 -3.32 -6.78 -1.51
C SER A 91 -4.21 -6.00 -0.53
N MET A 92 -3.79 -5.75 0.71
CA MET A 92 -4.71 -5.29 1.75
C MET A 92 -5.40 -3.98 1.41
N PHE A 93 -4.70 -3.05 0.74
CA PHE A 93 -5.24 -1.77 0.29
C PHE A 93 -5.31 -1.61 -1.23
N THR A 94 -5.01 -2.64 -2.03
CA THR A 94 -4.94 -2.51 -3.50
C THR A 94 -6.16 -1.83 -4.10
N GLY A 95 -5.93 -0.89 -5.01
CA GLY A 95 -6.97 -0.31 -5.85
C GLY A 95 -7.90 0.67 -5.15
N ASN A 96 -7.51 1.21 -3.99
CA ASN A 96 -8.19 2.34 -3.36
C ASN A 96 -7.60 3.65 -3.87
N ARG A 97 -7.92 3.99 -5.11
CA ARG A 97 -7.37 5.13 -5.86
C ARG A 97 -7.61 6.51 -5.25
N ALA A 98 -8.56 6.64 -4.32
CA ALA A 98 -8.81 7.88 -3.58
C ALA A 98 -8.16 7.91 -2.19
N LEU A 99 -7.45 6.85 -1.78
CA LEU A 99 -6.82 6.74 -0.46
C LEU A 99 -5.66 7.74 -0.35
N THR A 100 -5.78 8.67 0.60
CA THR A 100 -4.84 9.80 0.72
C THR A 100 -3.78 9.60 1.80
N GLN A 101 -4.11 8.85 2.85
CA GLN A 101 -3.23 8.67 4.00
C GLN A 101 -3.57 7.41 4.79
N LEU A 102 -2.55 6.83 5.41
CA LEU A 102 -2.63 5.73 6.36
C LEU A 102 -1.62 5.98 7.48
N ASP A 103 -2.03 5.77 8.72
CA ASP A 103 -1.11 5.71 9.86
C ASP A 103 -0.71 4.26 10.11
N LEU A 104 0.55 3.96 9.82
CA LEU A 104 1.16 2.63 9.92
C LEU A 104 2.22 2.56 11.04
N SER A 105 2.32 3.60 11.86
CA SER A 105 3.43 3.79 12.82
C SER A 105 3.50 2.70 13.90
N HIS A 106 2.37 2.08 14.25
CA HIS A 106 2.30 1.00 15.24
C HIS A 106 2.41 -0.41 14.66
N TRP A 107 2.50 -0.54 13.33
CA TRP A 107 2.55 -1.86 12.69
C TRP A 107 3.87 -2.56 12.98
N GLN A 108 3.74 -3.82 13.41
CA GLN A 108 4.83 -4.76 13.63
C GLN A 108 4.85 -5.77 12.48
N THR A 109 5.92 -5.78 11.70
CA THR A 109 6.00 -6.62 10.47
C THR A 109 6.97 -7.80 10.59
N SER A 110 7.58 -8.03 11.75
CA SER A 110 8.63 -9.04 11.95
C SER A 110 8.21 -10.49 11.62
N HIS A 111 6.91 -10.78 11.63
CA HIS A 111 6.33 -12.09 11.27
C HIS A 111 5.72 -12.12 9.86
N VAL A 112 5.62 -10.98 9.19
CA VAL A 112 4.99 -10.87 7.86
C VAL A 112 5.86 -11.59 6.83
N LYS A 113 5.20 -12.42 6.02
CA LYS A 113 5.81 -13.20 4.94
C LYS A 113 5.47 -12.64 3.57
N TYR A 114 4.31 -12.02 3.42
CA TYR A 114 3.78 -11.60 2.13
C TYR A 114 3.26 -10.16 2.18
N LEU A 115 3.86 -9.29 1.37
CA LEU A 115 3.50 -7.88 1.18
C LEU A 115 3.10 -7.58 -0.28
N ALA A 116 2.90 -8.62 -1.10
CA ALA A 116 2.58 -8.46 -2.51
C ALA A 116 1.35 -7.56 -2.71
N GLN A 117 1.45 -6.62 -3.65
CA GLN A 117 0.38 -5.68 -4.04
C GLN A 117 -0.19 -4.80 -2.91
N LEU A 118 0.46 -4.71 -1.74
CA LEU A 118 -0.14 -4.08 -0.56
C LEU A 118 -0.75 -2.68 -0.81
N PHE A 119 -0.07 -1.85 -1.62
CA PHE A 119 -0.49 -0.50 -2.01
C PHE A 119 -0.58 -0.33 -3.54
N ALA A 120 -0.75 -1.43 -4.29
CA ALA A 120 -0.87 -1.36 -5.74
C ALA A 120 -2.12 -0.58 -6.17
N ASP A 121 -2.02 0.23 -7.22
CA ASP A 121 -3.07 1.08 -7.78
C ASP A 121 -3.65 2.13 -6.79
N ASP A 122 -2.99 2.41 -5.67
CA ASP A 122 -3.36 3.48 -4.73
C ASP A 122 -2.88 4.84 -5.25
N ALA A 123 -3.55 5.31 -6.31
CA ALA A 123 -3.03 6.34 -7.21
C ALA A 123 -2.72 7.71 -6.59
N VAL A 124 -3.36 8.07 -5.46
CA VAL A 124 -3.26 9.42 -4.86
C VAL A 124 -2.48 9.49 -3.55
N ILE A 125 -1.99 8.35 -3.04
CA ILE A 125 -1.13 8.37 -1.85
C ILE A 125 0.24 8.93 -2.23
N ASP A 126 0.67 10.00 -1.56
CA ASP A 126 1.92 10.70 -1.88
C ASP A 126 3.07 10.38 -0.91
N HIS A 127 2.72 9.84 0.26
CA HIS A 127 3.64 9.46 1.33
C HIS A 127 3.16 8.20 2.07
N LEU A 128 4.10 7.28 2.32
CA LEU A 128 3.91 6.09 3.15
C LEU A 128 5.12 5.94 4.07
N ASP A 129 4.90 5.87 5.39
CA ASP A 129 5.96 5.54 6.33
C ASP A 129 6.04 4.03 6.55
N VAL A 130 6.98 3.40 5.85
CA VAL A 130 7.34 1.97 5.98
C VAL A 130 8.77 1.80 6.49
N SER A 131 9.40 2.88 6.95
CA SER A 131 10.82 2.93 7.26
C SER A 131 11.19 2.04 8.44
N HIS A 132 10.28 1.87 9.41
CA HIS A 132 10.47 1.05 10.62
C HIS A 132 10.12 -0.43 10.44
N TRP A 133 9.69 -0.86 9.25
CA TRP A 133 9.27 -2.23 9.04
C TRP A 133 10.44 -3.22 9.09
N ASP A 134 10.32 -4.23 9.94
CA ASP A 134 11.16 -5.42 9.88
C ASP A 134 10.68 -6.32 8.74
N VAL A 135 11.42 -6.31 7.63
CA VAL A 135 11.16 -7.12 6.44
C VAL A 135 12.07 -8.35 6.35
N GLY A 136 12.80 -8.70 7.42
CA GLY A 136 13.78 -9.79 7.42
C GLY A 136 13.17 -11.17 7.11
N GLN A 137 11.87 -11.33 7.35
CA GLN A 137 11.12 -12.57 7.10
C GLN A 137 10.25 -12.53 5.84
N VAL A 138 10.17 -11.39 5.15
CA VAL A 138 9.33 -11.21 3.96
C VAL A 138 9.90 -11.98 2.79
N LEU A 139 9.04 -12.72 2.10
CA LEU A 139 9.39 -13.55 0.94
C LEU A 139 8.99 -12.90 -0.38
N ASN A 140 7.95 -12.06 -0.38
CA ASN A 140 7.34 -11.53 -1.59
C ASN A 140 6.86 -10.08 -1.40
N THR A 141 7.40 -9.18 -2.23
CA THR A 141 7.01 -7.76 -2.35
C THR A 141 6.58 -7.43 -3.80
N THR A 142 6.21 -8.43 -4.59
CA THR A 142 5.70 -8.28 -5.96
C THR A 142 4.65 -7.18 -6.01
N SER A 143 4.84 -6.22 -6.92
CA SER A 143 3.87 -5.14 -7.18
C SER A 143 3.50 -4.31 -5.94
N MET A 144 4.28 -4.31 -4.85
CA MET A 144 3.85 -3.72 -3.57
C MET A 144 3.38 -2.27 -3.69
N PHE A 145 4.02 -1.47 -4.54
CA PHE A 145 3.65 -0.07 -4.81
C PHE A 145 3.24 0.16 -6.27
N GLU A 146 3.01 -0.88 -7.07
CA GLU A 146 2.73 -0.75 -8.52
C GLU A 146 1.61 0.27 -8.78
N ASN A 147 1.84 1.23 -9.68
CA ASN A 147 0.93 2.32 -10.02
C ASN A 147 0.54 3.23 -8.83
N ALA A 148 1.40 3.39 -7.82
CA ALA A 148 1.25 4.43 -6.79
C ALA A 148 1.66 5.79 -7.38
N THR A 149 0.86 6.30 -8.33
CA THR A 149 1.30 7.37 -9.24
C THR A 149 1.64 8.70 -8.59
N ALA A 150 1.12 8.97 -7.38
CA ALA A 150 1.41 10.17 -6.60
C ALA A 150 2.58 10.01 -5.61
N LEU A 151 3.06 8.78 -5.36
CA LEU A 151 4.13 8.51 -4.40
C LEU A 151 5.43 9.20 -4.88
N THR A 152 5.94 10.14 -4.09
CA THR A 152 7.11 10.95 -4.49
C THR A 152 8.43 10.43 -3.94
N THR A 153 8.37 9.80 -2.77
CA THR A 153 9.50 9.23 -2.02
C THR A 153 9.04 8.02 -1.22
N ILE A 154 9.92 7.06 -1.03
CA ILE A 154 9.72 5.93 -0.12
C ILE A 154 11.04 5.64 0.60
N ASP A 155 11.01 5.61 1.94
CA ASP A 155 12.21 5.32 2.73
C ASP A 155 12.30 3.82 3.04
N LEU A 156 13.26 3.17 2.40
CA LEU A 156 13.59 1.75 2.58
C LEU A 156 14.96 1.57 3.26
N SER A 157 15.53 2.64 3.83
CA SER A 157 16.92 2.64 4.30
C SER A 157 17.19 1.64 5.43
N GLN A 158 16.19 1.31 6.25
CA GLN A 158 16.33 0.31 7.31
C GLN A 158 15.97 -1.12 6.86
N TRP A 159 15.47 -1.28 5.63
CA TRP A 159 15.15 -2.60 5.10
C TRP A 159 16.46 -3.35 4.81
N ASN A 160 16.64 -4.48 5.49
CA ASN A 160 17.74 -5.42 5.22
C ASN A 160 17.20 -6.86 5.06
N PRO A 161 16.35 -7.11 4.05
CA PRO A 161 15.76 -8.41 3.83
C PRO A 161 16.80 -9.39 3.26
N THR A 162 16.86 -10.61 3.82
CA THR A 162 17.63 -11.73 3.26
C THR A 162 16.72 -12.83 2.68
N ALA A 163 15.41 -12.70 2.90
CA ALA A 163 14.43 -13.74 2.61
C ALA A 163 13.57 -13.47 1.35
N ILE A 164 13.67 -12.27 0.76
CA ILE A 164 12.88 -11.94 -0.42
C ILE A 164 13.30 -12.82 -1.61
N ARG A 165 12.30 -13.28 -2.36
CA ARG A 165 12.44 -14.11 -3.57
C ARG A 165 11.81 -13.48 -4.80
N ALA A 166 10.81 -12.62 -4.63
CA ALA A 166 10.10 -11.96 -5.72
C ALA A 166 9.84 -10.48 -5.41
N MET A 167 10.21 -9.62 -6.36
CA MET A 167 10.02 -8.15 -6.29
C MET A 167 9.57 -7.57 -7.64
N ASN A 168 9.10 -8.40 -8.56
CA ASN A 168 8.66 -7.96 -9.88
C ASN A 168 7.60 -6.84 -9.77
N ASN A 169 7.67 -5.88 -10.68
CA ASN A 169 6.81 -4.69 -10.75
C ASN A 169 6.70 -3.84 -9.46
N MET A 170 7.57 -4.01 -8.45
CA MET A 170 7.35 -3.37 -7.13
C MET A 170 7.12 -1.87 -7.19
N PHE A 171 7.77 -1.15 -8.12
CA PHE A 171 7.59 0.28 -8.37
C PHE A 171 7.14 0.58 -9.82
N ALA A 172 6.61 -0.42 -10.52
CA ALA A 172 6.19 -0.22 -11.90
C ALA A 172 5.06 0.81 -11.95
N GLY A 173 5.15 1.80 -12.84
CA GLY A 173 4.15 2.84 -12.98
C GLY A 173 4.20 3.95 -11.91
N ASP A 174 5.20 3.97 -11.04
CA ASP A 174 5.36 5.01 -9.99
C ASP A 174 5.92 6.30 -10.60
N ARG A 175 5.06 6.98 -11.35
CA ARG A 175 5.45 8.09 -12.24
C ARG A 175 6.00 9.31 -11.49
N SER A 176 5.64 9.49 -10.22
CA SER A 176 6.09 10.62 -9.40
C SER A 176 7.29 10.27 -8.50
N LEU A 177 7.69 9.00 -8.42
CA LEU A 177 8.78 8.58 -7.55
C LEU A 177 10.09 9.20 -8.03
N THR A 178 10.76 9.91 -7.13
CA THR A 178 11.92 10.74 -7.49
C THR A 178 13.26 10.19 -7.03
N LYS A 179 13.24 9.47 -5.91
CA LYS A 179 14.40 8.89 -5.25
C LYS A 179 14.07 7.48 -4.81
N LEU A 180 15.04 6.58 -4.95
CA LEU A 180 14.91 5.21 -4.49
C LEU A 180 16.27 4.68 -4.01
N ASP A 181 16.32 4.18 -2.78
CA ASP A 181 17.48 3.49 -2.23
C ASP A 181 17.20 1.99 -2.13
N LEU A 182 17.87 1.20 -2.97
CA LEU A 182 17.82 -0.26 -2.96
C LEU A 182 19.11 -0.89 -2.43
N SER A 183 20.05 -0.08 -1.92
CA SER A 183 21.40 -0.55 -1.61
C SER A 183 21.49 -1.54 -0.45
N ASN A 184 20.51 -1.53 0.44
CA ASN A 184 20.44 -2.45 1.58
C ASN A 184 19.62 -3.72 1.29
N ILE A 185 19.03 -3.83 0.09
CA ILE A 185 18.28 -5.03 -0.31
C ILE A 185 19.25 -6.03 -0.94
N ASP A 186 19.48 -7.15 -0.26
CA ASP A 186 20.24 -8.27 -0.81
C ASP A 186 19.42 -8.99 -1.87
N MET A 187 19.74 -8.74 -3.14
CA MET A 187 19.01 -9.33 -4.27
C MET A 187 19.57 -10.69 -4.70
N ASN A 188 20.61 -11.24 -4.06
CA ASN A 188 21.23 -12.50 -4.47
C ASN A 188 20.28 -13.70 -4.44
N ALA A 189 19.26 -13.64 -3.58
CA ALA A 189 18.24 -14.69 -3.48
C ALA A 189 16.95 -14.37 -4.26
N VAL A 190 16.89 -13.21 -4.93
CA VAL A 190 15.71 -12.80 -5.72
C VAL A 190 15.75 -13.51 -7.07
N SER A 191 14.66 -14.22 -7.39
CA SER A 191 14.54 -15.00 -8.63
C SER A 191 13.62 -14.35 -9.66
N SER A 192 13.04 -13.19 -9.38
CA SER A 192 12.34 -12.38 -10.38
C SER A 192 12.32 -10.90 -10.02
N LEU A 193 12.84 -10.09 -10.96
CA LEU A 193 12.97 -8.64 -10.88
C LEU A 193 12.28 -7.93 -12.06
N ASN A 194 11.50 -8.68 -12.84
CA ASN A 194 10.80 -8.19 -14.02
C ASN A 194 10.07 -6.87 -13.77
N HIS A 195 10.36 -5.88 -14.62
CA HIS A 195 9.72 -4.57 -14.65
C HIS A 195 9.75 -3.81 -13.31
N LEU A 196 10.70 -4.11 -12.41
CA LEU A 196 10.81 -3.47 -11.09
C LEU A 196 10.65 -1.94 -11.12
N LEU A 197 11.24 -1.28 -12.13
CA LEU A 197 11.29 0.18 -12.32
C LEU A 197 10.60 0.62 -13.62
N GLN A 198 9.77 -0.23 -14.24
CA GLN A 198 9.12 0.11 -15.49
C GLN A 198 8.23 1.35 -15.31
N GLY A 199 8.46 2.41 -16.09
CA GLY A 199 7.59 3.58 -16.05
C GLY A 199 7.81 4.55 -14.88
N THR A 200 8.88 4.40 -14.09
CA THR A 200 9.31 5.38 -13.07
C THR A 200 9.93 6.63 -13.70
N ILE A 201 9.14 7.37 -14.47
CA ILE A 201 9.60 8.45 -15.36
C ILE A 201 10.23 9.66 -14.65
N SER A 202 9.98 9.83 -13.34
CA SER A 202 10.53 10.93 -12.53
C SER A 202 11.72 10.52 -11.66
N LEU A 203 12.11 9.24 -11.72
CA LEU A 203 13.20 8.70 -10.91
C LEU A 203 14.51 9.33 -11.39
N ARG A 204 15.13 10.12 -10.53
CA ARG A 204 16.35 10.90 -10.83
C ARG A 204 17.50 10.64 -9.88
N GLU A 205 17.26 9.84 -8.84
CA GLU A 205 18.25 9.39 -7.87
C GLU A 205 17.94 7.93 -7.53
N LEU A 206 18.86 7.04 -7.89
CA LEU A 206 18.77 5.61 -7.64
C LEU A 206 20.04 5.15 -6.95
N LYS A 207 19.94 4.63 -5.74
CA LYS A 207 21.10 4.10 -5.01
C LYS A 207 21.06 2.58 -5.02
N LEU A 208 22.17 1.98 -5.45
CA LEU A 208 22.33 0.55 -5.64
C LEU A 208 23.54 0.05 -4.84
N GLY A 209 23.43 -1.15 -4.29
CA GLY A 209 24.42 -1.76 -3.41
C GLY A 209 25.16 -2.91 -4.08
N THR A 210 26.19 -3.42 -3.41
CA THR A 210 27.04 -4.50 -3.96
C THR A 210 26.29 -5.81 -4.23
N ASN A 211 25.12 -5.99 -3.60
CA ASN A 211 24.25 -7.16 -3.76
C ASN A 211 22.98 -6.85 -4.56
N SER A 212 22.90 -5.67 -5.20
CA SER A 212 21.80 -5.35 -6.12
C SER A 212 22.02 -6.04 -7.47
N HIS A 213 20.94 -6.45 -8.14
CA HIS A 213 20.95 -7.01 -9.48
C HIS A 213 19.93 -6.25 -10.33
N LEU A 214 20.30 -5.84 -11.54
CA LEU A 214 19.37 -5.18 -12.48
C LEU A 214 18.96 -6.07 -13.66
N PHE A 215 19.61 -7.23 -13.78
CA PHE A 215 19.37 -8.24 -14.82
C PHE A 215 19.96 -9.59 -14.42
N ASP A 216 19.25 -10.66 -14.72
CA ASP A 216 19.65 -12.05 -14.43
C ASP A 216 19.85 -12.91 -15.69
N GLY A 217 19.73 -12.31 -16.88
CA GLY A 217 19.78 -13.02 -18.16
C GLY A 217 18.43 -13.13 -18.86
N GLU A 218 17.33 -13.14 -18.11
CA GLU A 218 15.96 -13.31 -18.62
C GLU A 218 15.08 -12.09 -18.30
N ASP A 219 15.22 -11.57 -17.09
CA ASP A 219 14.40 -10.51 -16.52
C ASP A 219 15.15 -9.18 -16.48
N GLN A 220 14.47 -8.09 -16.85
CA GLN A 220 15.01 -6.72 -16.74
C GLN A 220 14.19 -5.88 -15.77
N VAL A 221 14.87 -5.04 -14.98
CA VAL A 221 14.18 -4.05 -14.13
C VAL A 221 13.49 -2.94 -14.92
N ASN A 222 13.90 -2.72 -16.18
CA ASN A 222 13.38 -1.67 -17.08
C ASN A 222 13.59 -0.23 -16.59
N LEU A 223 14.80 0.08 -16.10
CA LEU A 223 15.22 1.45 -15.84
C LEU A 223 15.15 2.28 -17.12
N LEU A 224 14.67 3.52 -17.02
CA LEU A 224 14.59 4.47 -18.13
C LEU A 224 15.84 5.36 -18.19
N ASP A 225 16.21 5.79 -19.40
CA ASP A 225 17.23 6.83 -19.57
C ASP A 225 16.79 8.13 -18.88
N ALA A 226 17.77 8.92 -18.43
CA ALA A 226 17.52 10.28 -18.03
C ALA A 226 16.92 11.06 -19.22
N PRO A 227 16.12 12.12 -19.00
CA PRO A 227 15.61 12.92 -20.09
C PRO A 227 16.74 13.71 -20.77
N THR A 228 16.74 13.77 -22.11
CA THR A 228 17.60 14.72 -22.83
C THR A 228 16.96 16.10 -22.84
N SER A 229 17.67 17.11 -22.33
CA SER A 229 17.20 18.49 -22.27
C SER A 229 18.37 19.48 -22.26
N ALA A 230 18.09 20.79 -22.16
CA ALA A 230 19.14 21.79 -21.94
C ALA A 230 19.89 21.60 -20.61
N THR A 231 19.31 20.86 -19.65
CA THR A 231 19.88 20.62 -18.32
C THR A 231 20.53 19.25 -18.20
N PHE A 232 20.03 18.24 -18.93
CA PHE A 232 20.42 16.84 -18.75
C PHE A 232 20.82 16.19 -20.08
N THR A 233 21.87 15.36 -20.04
CA THR A 233 22.47 14.77 -21.24
C THR A 233 21.68 13.60 -21.83
N GLY A 234 20.80 13.00 -21.04
CA GLY A 234 20.15 11.73 -21.35
C GLY A 234 20.78 10.50 -20.67
N LYS A 235 21.82 10.70 -19.85
CA LYS A 235 22.51 9.60 -19.13
C LYS A 235 22.35 9.69 -17.61
N TRP A 236 22.61 8.57 -16.98
CA TRP A 236 22.87 8.46 -15.54
C TRP A 236 24.35 8.70 -15.25
N GLN A 237 24.66 9.31 -14.11
CA GLN A 237 26.00 9.53 -13.60
C GLN A 237 26.11 8.91 -12.21
N ALA A 238 27.11 8.05 -12.03
CA ALA A 238 27.52 7.55 -10.72
C ALA A 238 28.19 8.69 -9.92
N VAL A 239 27.69 8.98 -8.72
CA VAL A 239 28.10 10.14 -7.92
C VAL A 239 29.54 10.00 -7.42
N GLY A 240 29.94 8.82 -6.96
CA GLY A 240 31.28 8.58 -6.43
C GLY A 240 32.36 8.55 -7.51
N SER A 241 32.12 7.85 -8.62
CA SER A 241 33.11 7.69 -9.69
C SER A 241 33.06 8.77 -10.78
N GLY A 242 31.95 9.48 -10.91
CA GLY A 242 31.67 10.41 -12.01
C GLY A 242 31.40 9.74 -13.35
N GLN A 243 31.47 8.40 -13.44
CA GLN A 243 31.21 7.63 -14.66
C GLN A 243 29.75 7.78 -15.10
N THR A 244 29.54 7.73 -16.41
CA THR A 244 28.21 7.95 -17.02
C THR A 244 27.74 6.70 -17.75
N TYR A 245 26.44 6.43 -17.68
CA TYR A 245 25.80 5.24 -18.20
C TYR A 245 24.49 5.59 -18.89
N THR A 246 24.18 4.93 -20.00
CA THR A 246 22.78 4.82 -20.42
C THR A 246 22.05 3.88 -19.46
N ALA A 247 20.72 3.96 -19.42
CA ALA A 247 19.93 2.98 -18.70
C ALA A 247 20.10 1.57 -19.27
N ALA A 248 20.39 1.42 -20.57
CA ALA A 248 20.74 0.12 -21.15
C ALA A 248 22.03 -0.45 -20.55
N ASP A 249 23.06 0.39 -20.33
CA ASP A 249 24.30 -0.02 -19.67
C ASP A 249 24.05 -0.48 -18.23
N LEU A 250 23.23 0.26 -17.45
CA LEU A 250 22.89 -0.14 -16.09
C LEU A 250 22.00 -1.39 -16.05
N ASN A 251 20.95 -1.43 -16.88
CA ASN A 251 20.02 -2.55 -16.94
C ASN A 251 20.71 -3.87 -17.27
N THR A 252 21.84 -3.89 -17.96
CA THR A 252 22.47 -5.16 -18.39
C THR A 252 23.89 -5.37 -17.86
N GLY A 253 24.60 -4.30 -17.53
CA GLY A 253 26.01 -4.30 -17.16
C GLY A 253 26.29 -4.00 -15.70
N TYR A 254 25.27 -3.72 -14.87
CA TYR A 254 25.47 -3.50 -13.44
C TYR A 254 25.97 -4.77 -12.76
N ASP A 255 27.19 -4.70 -12.20
CA ASP A 255 27.88 -5.87 -11.63
C ASP A 255 27.83 -5.95 -10.10
N GLY A 256 27.22 -4.98 -9.44
CA GLY A 256 27.22 -4.81 -7.98
C GLY A 256 28.60 -4.44 -7.41
N ALA A 257 29.58 -5.32 -7.57
CA ALA A 257 30.87 -5.26 -6.89
C ALA A 257 31.70 -4.00 -7.23
N THR A 258 31.68 -3.53 -8.47
CA THR A 258 32.46 -2.35 -8.91
C THR A 258 31.56 -1.14 -9.18
N MET A 259 30.26 -1.37 -9.33
CA MET A 259 29.28 -0.35 -9.72
C MET A 259 28.39 0.13 -8.56
N ALA A 260 28.48 -0.42 -7.34
CA ALA A 260 27.74 0.12 -6.19
C ALA A 260 27.99 1.63 -5.96
N ASP A 261 26.96 2.44 -6.15
CA ASP A 261 27.00 3.90 -6.07
C ASP A 261 25.56 4.46 -5.97
N THR A 262 25.47 5.78 -5.79
CA THR A 262 24.27 6.56 -6.08
C THR A 262 24.35 7.05 -7.52
N TYR A 263 23.28 6.84 -8.29
CA TYR A 263 23.15 7.27 -9.67
C TYR A 263 22.17 8.44 -9.74
N VAL A 264 22.59 9.52 -10.39
CA VAL A 264 21.77 10.72 -10.64
C VAL A 264 21.70 11.02 -12.13
N TRP A 265 20.72 11.79 -12.58
CA TRP A 265 20.73 12.28 -13.97
C TRP A 265 21.96 13.17 -14.23
N GLU A 266 22.72 12.84 -15.27
CA GLU A 266 23.91 13.59 -15.68
C GLU A 266 23.50 14.97 -16.20
N LYS A 267 24.08 16.02 -15.61
CA LYS A 267 23.86 17.40 -16.04
C LYS A 267 24.76 17.74 -17.24
N VAL A 268 24.24 18.55 -18.17
CA VAL A 268 25.05 19.15 -19.23
C VAL A 268 26.08 20.08 -18.60
N ALA A 269 27.36 19.91 -18.94
CA ALA A 269 28.43 20.78 -18.46
C ALA A 269 28.20 22.23 -18.94
N THR A 270 28.03 23.17 -18.01
CA THR A 270 27.93 24.59 -18.33
C THR A 270 29.33 25.16 -18.51
N THR A 271 29.67 25.60 -19.72
CA THR A 271 30.88 26.38 -19.98
C THR A 271 30.68 27.83 -19.53
N THR A 272 30.60 28.06 -18.22
CA THR A 272 30.97 29.38 -17.71
C THR A 272 32.49 29.44 -17.68
N PRO A 273 33.15 30.30 -18.49
CA PRO A 273 34.55 30.62 -18.24
C PRO A 273 34.62 31.28 -16.87
N ASP A 274 35.13 30.53 -15.90
CA ASP A 274 35.54 31.06 -14.61
C ASP A 274 36.75 31.97 -14.85
N ASN A 275 36.46 33.23 -15.20
CA ASN A 275 37.44 34.29 -15.22
C ASN A 275 37.31 35.05 -13.90
N ASN A 276 38.35 34.90 -13.07
CA ASN A 276 38.60 35.47 -11.74
C ASN A 276 37.94 34.75 -10.55
N ASP A 277 38.73 33.98 -9.82
CA ASP A 277 39.64 34.58 -8.83
C ASP A 277 40.99 33.88 -8.81
N GLY A 278 42.03 34.66 -9.11
CA GLY A 278 43.40 34.28 -8.82
C GLY A 278 43.65 34.41 -7.33
N ASP A 279 43.80 33.29 -6.64
CA ASP A 279 44.61 33.23 -5.43
C ASP A 279 45.43 31.94 -5.44
N THR A 280 46.64 32.06 -5.98
CA THR A 280 47.70 31.09 -5.77
C THR A 280 48.33 31.36 -4.41
N THR A 281 47.96 30.58 -3.39
CA THR A 281 48.83 30.39 -2.22
C THR A 281 48.99 28.90 -1.89
N THR A 282 50.24 28.49 -2.00
CA THR A 282 50.83 27.22 -1.57
C THR A 282 50.60 26.94 -0.08
N PRO A 283 50.49 25.66 0.35
CA PRO A 283 50.46 25.32 1.77
C PRO A 283 51.90 25.30 2.33
N ASP A 284 52.23 26.22 3.23
CA ASP A 284 53.37 26.07 4.12
C ASP A 284 52.88 25.74 5.54
N ASN A 285 53.54 24.74 6.10
CA ASN A 285 53.24 24.04 7.32
C ASN A 285 54.29 24.41 8.35
N THR A 286 53.98 25.31 9.29
CA THR A 286 54.68 25.37 10.57
C THR A 286 53.71 25.75 11.69
N GLY A 287 53.59 24.84 12.66
CA GLY A 287 52.74 25.03 13.83
C GLY A 287 53.37 25.95 14.88
N THR A 288 52.52 26.63 15.64
CA THR A 288 52.69 26.87 17.08
C THR A 288 51.30 27.08 17.68
N ALA A 289 51.09 26.48 18.85
CA ALA A 289 49.82 26.35 19.56
C ALA A 289 49.45 27.62 20.38
N PRO A 290 48.31 27.65 21.12
CA PRO A 290 47.36 28.75 21.11
C PRO A 290 47.54 29.75 22.26
N ASP A 291 46.97 30.94 22.10
CA ASP A 291 46.69 31.80 23.24
C ASP A 291 45.19 32.11 23.33
N THR A 292 44.71 31.98 24.55
CA THR A 292 43.34 32.04 25.01
C THR A 292 42.96 33.46 25.38
N SER A 293 41.84 33.97 24.85
CA SER A 293 40.98 34.91 25.60
C SER A 293 39.67 35.18 24.87
N THR A 294 38.59 34.72 25.50
CA THR A 294 37.21 35.17 25.29
C THR A 294 37.13 36.68 25.55
N PRO A 295 36.17 37.41 24.93
CA PRO A 295 34.93 37.65 25.69
C PRO A 295 33.63 37.78 24.86
N THR A 296 32.58 37.17 25.42
CA THR A 296 31.27 37.79 25.71
C THR A 296 30.32 38.10 24.54
N GLU A 297 29.35 37.21 24.38
CA GLU A 297 28.02 37.52 23.84
C GLU A 297 27.16 38.25 24.89
N THR A 298 26.34 39.19 24.45
CA THR A 298 25.03 39.47 25.07
C THR A 298 24.06 39.90 23.94
N PRO A 299 22.79 39.48 23.99
CA PRO A 299 21.93 39.36 22.81
C PRO A 299 20.90 40.49 22.73
N GLU A 300 20.46 40.86 21.52
CA GLU A 300 19.17 41.55 21.36
C GLU A 300 18.36 41.04 20.17
N SER A 301 17.08 40.94 20.48
CA SER A 301 15.92 40.47 19.75
C SER A 301 15.57 41.27 18.50
N GLY A 302 14.90 40.62 17.55
CA GLY A 302 14.07 41.30 16.56
C GLY A 302 13.39 40.30 15.65
N GLY A 303 12.19 39.84 16.03
CA GLY A 303 11.34 39.04 15.16
C GLY A 303 10.79 39.87 14.00
N SER A 304 10.61 39.22 12.85
CA SER A 304 9.57 39.60 11.91
C SER A 304 9.00 38.35 11.25
N SER A 305 7.68 38.25 11.37
CA SER A 305 6.81 37.32 10.69
C SER A 305 6.71 37.76 9.22
N ASP A 306 6.94 36.83 8.29
CA ASP A 306 6.49 36.97 6.91
C ASP A 306 5.58 35.79 6.55
N THR A 307 4.28 36.09 6.59
CA THR A 307 3.20 35.36 5.93
C THR A 307 3.45 35.32 4.43
N ILE A 308 3.53 34.12 3.86
CA ILE A 308 3.49 33.92 2.40
C ILE A 308 2.05 33.63 1.97
N THR A 309 1.53 34.56 1.18
CA THR A 309 0.25 34.53 0.47
C THR A 309 0.26 33.47 -0.63
N ILE A 310 -0.70 32.55 -0.62
CA ILE A 310 -0.97 31.62 -1.73
C ILE A 310 -1.92 32.31 -2.72
N PRO A 311 -1.62 32.35 -4.04
CA PRO A 311 -2.61 32.77 -5.02
C PRO A 311 -3.61 31.64 -5.31
N ASP A 312 -4.87 31.94 -5.01
CA ASP A 312 -6.08 31.27 -5.45
C ASP A 312 -6.19 31.27 -6.99
N THR A 313 -6.43 30.11 -7.60
CA THR A 313 -7.02 30.02 -8.94
C THR A 313 -8.10 28.95 -8.97
N GLY A 314 -9.28 29.27 -8.43
CA GLY A 314 -10.52 28.59 -8.81
C GLY A 314 -11.03 29.06 -10.18
N THR A 315 -11.18 28.15 -11.15
CA THR A 315 -12.47 27.63 -11.65
C THR A 315 -12.36 26.89 -13.00
N PRO A 316 -13.26 25.91 -13.29
CA PRO A 316 -13.03 24.84 -14.25
C PRO A 316 -13.65 25.12 -15.63
N VAL A 317 -12.96 24.73 -16.70
CA VAL A 317 -13.50 24.75 -18.08
C VAL A 317 -13.94 23.35 -18.48
N LYS A 318 -15.24 23.23 -18.81
CA LYS A 318 -15.84 22.08 -19.49
C LYS A 318 -15.37 22.03 -20.94
N SER A 319 -14.92 20.88 -21.43
CA SER A 319 -14.84 20.60 -22.88
C SER A 319 -15.42 19.23 -23.23
N LYS A 320 -16.46 19.27 -24.07
CA LYS A 320 -17.14 18.16 -24.76
C LYS A 320 -16.29 17.70 -25.97
N PRO A 321 -16.38 16.43 -26.44
CA PRO A 321 -15.37 15.86 -27.34
C PRO A 321 -15.57 16.27 -28.79
N ALA A 322 -14.45 16.39 -29.52
CA ALA A 322 -14.41 16.53 -30.97
C ALA A 322 -13.87 15.24 -31.61
N THR A 323 -14.72 14.66 -32.44
CA THR A 323 -14.47 13.63 -33.45
C THR A 323 -13.51 14.12 -34.54
N GLY A 324 -12.62 13.26 -35.03
CA GLY A 324 -11.89 13.47 -36.28
C GLY A 324 -10.65 12.58 -36.37
N GLY A 325 -10.76 11.47 -37.11
CA GLY A 325 -9.73 10.44 -37.19
C GLY A 325 -8.58 10.75 -38.17
N SER A 326 -7.56 9.90 -38.11
CA SER A 326 -6.99 9.26 -39.29
C SER A 326 -6.15 8.07 -38.86
N ALA A 327 -6.39 6.93 -39.50
CA ALA A 327 -5.66 5.69 -39.36
C ALA A 327 -4.36 5.74 -40.17
N ALA A 328 -3.28 5.17 -39.62
CA ALA A 328 -2.18 4.59 -40.39
C ALA A 328 -1.48 3.50 -39.59
N GLN A 329 -1.96 2.29 -39.85
CA GLN A 329 -1.35 0.96 -39.76
C GLN A 329 0.19 0.89 -39.78
N ILE A 330 0.78 0.18 -38.82
CA ILE A 330 1.91 -0.73 -39.06
C ILE A 330 1.65 -2.03 -38.28
N ASP A 331 1.34 -3.07 -39.05
CA ASP A 331 1.23 -4.46 -38.63
C ASP A 331 2.57 -5.16 -38.94
N SER A 332 3.08 -5.95 -38.00
CA SER A 332 3.77 -7.22 -38.27
C SER A 332 4.25 -7.87 -36.98
N ARG A 333 3.43 -8.79 -36.43
CA ARG A 333 3.90 -9.89 -35.57
C ARG A 333 3.86 -11.19 -36.39
N PRO A 334 4.94 -11.99 -36.48
CA PRO A 334 4.87 -13.28 -37.13
C PRO A 334 4.25 -14.34 -36.21
N ALA A 335 3.38 -15.14 -36.81
CA ALA A 335 2.69 -16.26 -36.20
C ALA A 335 3.61 -17.48 -36.00
N ASN A 336 3.53 -18.12 -34.83
CA ASN A 336 4.01 -19.48 -34.64
C ASN A 336 2.82 -20.45 -34.62
N LYS A 337 2.78 -21.33 -35.63
CA LYS A 337 2.10 -22.65 -35.64
C LYS A 337 2.98 -23.60 -34.82
N MET A 338 2.56 -24.66 -34.12
CA MET A 338 1.37 -25.51 -34.13
C MET A 338 1.50 -26.47 -32.92
N SER A 339 0.41 -26.98 -32.34
CA SER A 339 0.23 -28.43 -32.10
C SER A 339 -1.15 -28.73 -31.49
N LYS A 340 -1.83 -29.73 -32.06
CA LYS A 340 -3.14 -30.27 -31.63
C LYS A 340 -2.95 -31.31 -30.52
N ALA A 341 -3.85 -31.29 -29.53
CA ALA A 341 -4.81 -32.37 -29.23
C ALA A 341 -5.16 -32.39 -27.73
N GLN A 342 -6.42 -32.13 -27.39
CA GLN A 342 -7.20 -33.01 -26.52
C GLN A 342 -8.66 -32.56 -26.50
N LYS A 343 -9.52 -33.42 -27.06
CA LYS A 343 -10.98 -33.41 -26.88
C LYS A 343 -11.29 -33.82 -25.45
N VAL A 344 -12.10 -33.03 -24.73
CA VAL A 344 -13.04 -33.57 -23.74
C VAL A 344 -14.39 -32.93 -23.99
N ALA A 345 -15.39 -33.79 -24.14
CA ALA A 345 -16.77 -33.45 -24.40
C ALA A 345 -17.50 -33.12 -23.10
N MET A 346 -18.37 -32.11 -23.10
CA MET A 346 -19.57 -32.10 -22.26
C MET A 346 -20.77 -31.56 -23.05
N HIS A 347 -21.90 -32.21 -22.80
CA HIS A 347 -23.21 -32.11 -23.47
C HIS A 347 -23.91 -30.75 -23.30
N PRO A 348 -24.88 -30.42 -24.18
CA PRO A 348 -25.62 -29.17 -24.15
C PRO A 348 -26.86 -29.25 -23.24
N GLN A 349 -27.19 -28.15 -22.56
CA GLN A 349 -28.54 -27.90 -22.05
C GLN A 349 -29.09 -26.59 -22.58
N ALA A 350 -30.41 -26.60 -22.77
CA ALA A 350 -31.17 -25.78 -23.69
C ALA A 350 -31.95 -24.65 -23.01
N LEU A 351 -32.49 -23.76 -23.87
CA LEU A 351 -33.59 -22.77 -23.67
C LEU A 351 -33.13 -21.45 -22.98
N ALA A 352 -33.51 -20.24 -23.39
CA ALA A 352 -34.64 -19.76 -24.19
C ALA A 352 -34.33 -18.38 -24.85
N LYS A 353 -35.15 -17.99 -25.84
CA LYS A 353 -35.12 -16.73 -26.62
C LYS A 353 -35.53 -15.47 -25.81
N PRO A 354 -35.23 -14.24 -26.30
CA PRO A 354 -35.29 -13.01 -25.51
C PRO A 354 -36.71 -12.42 -25.41
N VAL A 355 -36.99 -11.75 -24.29
CA VAL A 355 -38.15 -10.87 -24.13
C VAL A 355 -37.68 -9.42 -24.16
N THR A 356 -38.36 -8.67 -25.01
CA THR A 356 -38.26 -7.24 -25.30
C THR A 356 -38.41 -6.35 -24.08
N GLY A 357 -37.67 -5.24 -24.09
CA GLY A 357 -37.72 -4.21 -23.05
C GLY A 357 -39.03 -3.44 -22.99
N ALA A 358 -39.28 -2.89 -21.81
CA ALA A 358 -40.07 -1.69 -21.59
C ALA A 358 -39.46 -0.95 -20.39
N ALA A 359 -39.12 0.31 -20.62
CA ALA A 359 -38.71 1.25 -19.59
C ALA A 359 -39.85 1.50 -18.59
N THR A 360 -39.51 1.81 -17.33
CA THR A 360 -40.12 2.94 -16.60
C THR A 360 -39.41 3.22 -15.27
N ASN A 361 -39.10 4.51 -15.12
CA ASN A 361 -39.16 5.34 -13.92
C ASN A 361 -38.24 5.07 -12.71
N HIS A 362 -37.35 6.06 -12.55
CA HIS A 362 -36.79 6.51 -11.28
C HIS A 362 -37.83 6.59 -10.16
N GLN A 363 -37.50 5.94 -9.04
CA GLN A 363 -37.96 6.30 -7.71
C GLN A 363 -36.73 6.30 -6.81
N VAL A 364 -36.34 7.51 -6.39
CA VAL A 364 -35.38 7.76 -5.31
C VAL A 364 -35.93 7.08 -4.05
N THR A 365 -35.16 6.17 -3.46
CA THR A 365 -35.41 5.70 -2.09
C THR A 365 -34.16 5.85 -1.24
N THR A 366 -34.42 6.33 -0.04
CA THR A 366 -33.54 6.93 0.96
C THR A 366 -32.59 5.93 1.63
N ASN A 367 -31.42 6.45 2.04
CA ASN A 367 -30.38 5.81 2.86
C ASN A 367 -30.93 4.89 3.96
N LYS A 368 -30.49 3.63 3.94
CA LYS A 368 -30.77 2.65 4.98
C LYS A 368 -29.50 2.39 5.79
N THR A 369 -29.38 3.01 6.95
CA THR A 369 -28.37 2.63 7.96
C THR A 369 -28.75 1.26 8.50
N VAL A 370 -27.93 0.25 8.24
CA VAL A 370 -28.11 -1.09 8.79
C VAL A 370 -27.47 -1.13 10.19
N ARG A 371 -28.29 -1.12 11.24
CA ARG A 371 -27.88 -1.56 12.59
C ARG A 371 -28.31 -3.01 12.77
N LEU A 372 -27.37 -3.94 12.92
CA LEU A 372 -27.67 -5.34 13.20
C LEU A 372 -27.50 -5.62 14.70
N THR A 373 -28.54 -6.15 15.32
CA THR A 373 -28.50 -6.75 16.66
C THR A 373 -28.35 -8.26 16.52
N ALA A 374 -27.36 -8.85 17.18
CA ALA A 374 -27.03 -10.27 17.09
C ALA A 374 -28.20 -11.17 17.53
N ARG A 375 -28.51 -12.21 16.75
CA ARG A 375 -29.38 -13.33 17.16
C ARG A 375 -28.53 -14.58 17.37
N THR A 376 -28.54 -15.11 18.59
CA THR A 376 -27.99 -16.42 18.93
C THR A 376 -28.86 -17.54 18.35
N ASN A 377 -28.23 -18.49 17.65
CA ASN A 377 -28.90 -19.65 17.05
C ASN A 377 -28.67 -20.89 17.93
N LYS A 378 -29.74 -21.50 18.47
CA LYS A 378 -29.72 -22.83 19.11
C LYS A 378 -30.56 -23.79 18.26
N ASN A 379 -29.91 -24.78 17.65
CA ASN A 379 -30.57 -25.87 16.93
C ASN A 379 -31.16 -26.92 17.89
N LYS A 380 -32.35 -27.43 17.54
CA LYS A 380 -33.12 -28.47 18.24
C LYS A 380 -32.95 -29.84 17.57
N SER A 381 -33.06 -30.91 18.36
CA SER A 381 -33.45 -32.27 17.95
C SER A 381 -34.67 -32.77 18.76
N VAL A 382 -35.30 -33.86 18.32
CA VAL A 382 -36.77 -34.09 18.18
C VAL A 382 -37.50 -34.86 19.34
N LYS A 383 -38.83 -34.65 19.41
CA LYS A 383 -40.01 -35.10 20.25
C LYS A 383 -40.25 -36.63 20.47
N PRO A 384 -41.29 -37.16 21.23
CA PRO A 384 -42.71 -36.70 21.39
C PRO A 384 -43.35 -36.76 22.81
N ALA A 385 -44.17 -35.78 23.24
CA ALA A 385 -45.64 -35.61 23.15
C ALA A 385 -46.45 -36.06 24.39
N ALA A 386 -47.10 -35.08 25.07
CA ALA A 386 -48.39 -35.23 25.75
C ALA A 386 -49.07 -33.84 25.87
N THR A 387 -50.39 -33.86 25.75
CA THR A 387 -51.36 -32.79 25.46
C THR A 387 -51.76 -31.95 26.68
N VAL A 388 -52.06 -30.65 26.52
CA VAL A 388 -53.29 -29.88 26.92
C VAL A 388 -53.11 -28.37 26.58
N LEU A 389 -54.21 -27.73 26.17
CA LEU A 389 -54.38 -26.39 25.55
C LEU A 389 -54.64 -25.24 26.59
N PRO A 390 -54.82 -23.96 26.18
CA PRO A 390 -54.12 -22.80 26.74
C PRO A 390 -54.98 -21.86 27.63
N GLN A 391 -54.34 -20.96 28.39
CA GLN A 391 -54.96 -19.72 28.88
C GLN A 391 -53.99 -18.53 28.88
N THR A 392 -54.36 -17.55 28.05
CA THR A 392 -54.37 -16.08 28.19
C THR A 392 -53.29 -15.32 28.99
N ALA A 393 -52.70 -14.35 28.28
CA ALA A 393 -52.37 -12.96 28.63
C ALA A 393 -52.26 -12.56 30.12
N GLU A 394 -51.17 -11.89 30.50
CA GLU A 394 -51.13 -10.42 30.58
C GLU A 394 -49.72 -9.90 30.92
N ALA A 395 -49.45 -8.70 30.44
CA ALA A 395 -48.30 -7.89 30.79
C ALA A 395 -48.50 -7.26 32.18
N SER A 396 -47.44 -7.18 32.99
CA SER A 396 -47.33 -6.07 33.93
C SER A 396 -45.87 -5.74 34.23
N THR A 397 -45.61 -4.45 34.14
CA THR A 397 -44.45 -3.70 34.57
C THR A 397 -44.35 -3.64 36.10
N SER A 398 -43.10 -3.59 36.58
CA SER A 398 -42.61 -2.61 37.57
C SER A 398 -42.70 -2.87 39.09
N TRP A 399 -41.55 -2.62 39.76
CA TRP A 399 -41.28 -2.19 41.16
C TRP A 399 -40.99 -3.35 42.16
N LEU A 400 -40.05 -3.32 43.13
CA LEU A 400 -39.38 -2.28 43.93
C LEU A 400 -38.11 -2.86 44.63
N THR A 401 -37.09 -2.00 44.77
CA THR A 401 -36.12 -1.79 45.89
C THR A 401 -35.62 -2.88 46.85
N VAL A 402 -34.28 -2.86 47.00
CA VAL A 402 -33.45 -2.68 48.22
C VAL A 402 -33.63 -3.63 49.41
N LEU A 403 -32.55 -4.35 49.73
CA LEU A 403 -31.94 -4.37 51.06
C LEU A 403 -30.45 -4.77 50.92
N GLY A 404 -29.57 -3.85 51.32
CA GLY A 404 -28.18 -4.19 51.64
C GLY A 404 -28.08 -4.74 53.07
N VAL A 405 -26.94 -5.36 53.38
CA VAL A 405 -26.07 -5.08 54.54
C VAL A 405 -24.87 -6.03 54.48
N LEU A 406 -23.69 -5.41 54.57
CA LEU A 406 -22.40 -5.82 55.15
C LEU A 406 -22.26 -7.30 55.57
N GLY A 407 -21.16 -8.01 55.31
CA GLY A 407 -19.77 -7.60 55.17
C GLY A 407 -18.93 -8.52 56.06
N LEU A 408 -17.78 -9.00 55.56
CA LEU A 408 -16.58 -9.32 56.34
C LEU A 408 -15.52 -9.90 55.40
N SER A 409 -14.46 -9.13 55.24
CA SER A 409 -13.23 -9.54 54.58
C SER A 409 -12.28 -10.19 55.58
N LEU A 410 -11.42 -11.04 55.01
CA LEU A 410 -9.96 -11.13 55.25
C LEU A 410 -9.38 -12.23 56.16
N VAL A 411 -8.44 -12.96 55.53
CA VAL A 411 -7.31 -13.78 56.01
C VAL A 411 -7.71 -15.11 56.67
N GLY A 412 -7.31 -16.29 56.23
CA GLY A 412 -6.14 -16.73 55.46
C GLY A 412 -5.38 -17.74 56.32
N LEU A 413 -5.30 -19.02 55.92
CA LEU A 413 -4.26 -19.94 56.42
C LEU A 413 -4.09 -21.15 55.47
N HIS A 414 -2.82 -21.52 55.33
CA HIS A 414 -2.22 -22.51 54.44
C HIS A 414 -2.45 -23.98 54.84
N TRP A 415 -2.33 -24.85 53.82
CA TRP A 415 -1.69 -26.18 53.80
C TRP A 415 -2.40 -27.47 54.31
N PHE A 416 -2.58 -28.38 53.34
CA PHE A 416 -2.13 -29.79 53.26
C PHE A 416 -2.95 -30.97 53.83
N LYS A 417 -3.13 -31.94 52.91
CA LYS A 417 -3.02 -33.41 53.02
C LYS A 417 -4.30 -34.28 53.14
N LYS A 418 -4.68 -34.80 51.96
CA LYS A 418 -4.80 -36.22 51.54
C LYS A 418 -5.40 -37.29 52.50
N GLN A 419 -6.44 -37.95 51.96
CA GLN A 419 -6.86 -39.38 52.08
C GLN A 419 -6.98 -40.01 53.48
N ASP A 420 -8.20 -40.44 53.84
CA ASP A 420 -8.74 -41.77 53.47
C ASP A 420 -10.28 -41.71 53.33
#